data_AF-A0A973AYH7-F1
#
_entry.id   AF-A0A973AYH7-F1
#
_cell.length_a   1.000
_cell.length_b   1.000
_cell.length_c   1.000
_cell.angle_alpha   90.00
_cell.angle_beta   90.00
_cell.angle_gamma   90.00
#
_symmetry.space_group_name_H-M   'P 1'
#
loop_
_entity.id
_entity.type
_entity.pdbx_description
1 polymer ?
#
loop_
_entity_poly.entity_id
_entity_poly.type
_entity_poly.pdbx_seq_one_letter_code
_entity_poly.pdbx_strand_id
1 'polypeptide(L)'
;MRPIRNQLSDGNQHFSWGPIDLIIGAKADIHNQQCIADAHAAAWQRFQQILPELVSELDLLQSPIRLGVTENQLTGLIAQNMWHACQPFCEQFITPMAAVAGAVADHILEYYKIPGILKAWVNNGGDAAFYLTRGQTLPVGLCSNAYQTYNQIQNDHFVELDARLTISATDPVRGIATSGWQGRSFSMGIADSVTVLASNAAAADAAATIIANAVNLQDDRIERKRACDVKDNSDLGDKLITVHVPQLEYPLIKQALEKGLKVAQLLQNDHLIWGCILNCQNQVRSIFSQSIFSNSFTNHRQINNPLYAPGKTSFDLINATI
;
A
#
# COMPACT_ATOMS: atom_id res chain seq x y z
N MET A 1 -5.96 17.16 -18.01
CA MET A 1 -7.15 16.94 -17.14
C MET A 1 -7.07 17.86 -15.93
N ARG A 2 -8.21 18.27 -15.35
CA ARG A 2 -8.29 19.05 -14.10
C ARG A 2 -8.55 18.09 -12.92
N PRO A 3 -8.17 18.47 -11.68
CA PRO A 3 -8.50 17.67 -10.50
C PRO A 3 -10.02 17.63 -10.28
N ILE A 4 -10.54 16.50 -9.80
CA ILE A 4 -11.95 16.22 -9.53
C ILE A 4 -12.14 15.93 -8.03
N ARG A 5 -13.24 16.42 -7.45
CA ARG A 5 -13.66 16.15 -6.07
C ARG A 5 -15.11 15.71 -6.05
N ASN A 6 -15.38 14.58 -5.42
CA ASN A 6 -16.72 14.06 -5.15
C ASN A 6 -16.88 13.71 -3.67
N GLN A 7 -18.12 13.57 -3.23
CA GLN A 7 -18.47 12.97 -1.94
C GLN A 7 -19.15 11.63 -2.20
N LEU A 8 -18.71 10.59 -1.49
CA LEU A 8 -19.25 9.25 -1.57
C LEU A 8 -20.47 9.10 -0.64
N SER A 9 -21.29 8.07 -0.89
CA SER A 9 -22.53 7.82 -0.15
C SER A 9 -22.34 7.53 1.33
N ASP A 10 -21.14 7.06 1.72
CA ASP A 10 -20.73 6.80 3.10
C ASP A 10 -20.15 8.04 3.81
N GLY A 11 -20.12 9.19 3.13
CA GLY A 11 -19.61 10.45 3.65
C GLY A 11 -18.13 10.70 3.37
N ASN A 12 -17.38 9.70 2.87
CA ASN A 12 -15.98 9.87 2.48
C ASN A 12 -15.85 10.84 1.30
N GLN A 13 -14.69 11.48 1.17
CA GLN A 13 -14.34 12.26 -0.02
C GLN A 13 -13.59 11.40 -1.03
N HIS A 14 -13.81 11.68 -2.31
CA HIS A 14 -13.05 11.12 -3.41
C HIS A 14 -12.36 12.24 -4.18
N PHE A 15 -11.03 12.27 -4.18
CA PHE A 15 -10.22 13.22 -4.94
C PHE A 15 -9.45 12.49 -6.04
N SER A 16 -9.57 12.90 -7.29
CA SER A 16 -8.85 12.25 -8.38
C SER A 16 -8.21 13.23 -9.36
N TRP A 17 -6.99 12.92 -9.81
CA TRP A 17 -6.29 13.65 -10.86
C TRP A 17 -5.20 12.82 -11.51
N GLY A 18 -5.40 12.46 -12.78
CA GLY A 18 -4.46 11.59 -13.48
C GLY A 18 -4.38 10.22 -12.79
N PRO A 19 -3.18 9.74 -12.40
CA PRO A 19 -3.04 8.45 -11.71
C PRO A 19 -3.35 8.51 -10.21
N ILE A 20 -3.52 9.71 -9.63
CA ILE A 20 -3.78 9.88 -8.19
C ILE A 20 -5.28 9.74 -7.95
N ASP A 21 -5.66 8.85 -7.03
CA ASP A 21 -7.06 8.46 -6.79
C ASP A 21 -7.28 8.21 -5.29
N LEU A 22 -7.74 9.24 -4.57
CA LEU A 22 -7.81 9.24 -3.12
C LEU A 22 -9.23 9.01 -2.59
N ILE A 23 -9.38 8.05 -1.68
CA ILE A 23 -10.54 7.92 -0.80
C ILE A 23 -10.15 8.39 0.59
N ILE A 24 -10.85 9.40 1.11
CA ILE A 24 -10.47 10.10 2.34
C ILE A 24 -11.64 10.11 3.32
N GLY A 25 -11.39 9.65 4.53
CA GLY A 25 -12.37 9.66 5.61
C GLY A 25 -11.79 10.17 6.93
N ALA A 26 -12.66 10.69 7.78
CA ALA A 26 -12.30 11.18 9.09
C ALA A 26 -13.46 11.03 10.09
N LYS A 27 -13.11 10.94 11.38
CA LYS A 27 -14.05 11.06 12.49
C LYS A 27 -13.54 12.11 13.46
N ALA A 28 -14.43 12.98 13.91
CA ALA A 28 -14.16 14.02 14.88
C ALA A 28 -14.91 13.76 16.19
N ASP A 29 -14.51 14.48 17.23
CA ASP A 29 -15.29 14.65 18.45
C ASP A 29 -16.70 15.15 18.09
N ILE A 30 -17.71 14.69 18.83
CA ILE A 30 -19.11 15.11 18.64
C ILE A 30 -19.29 16.63 18.71
N HIS A 31 -18.43 17.32 19.46
CA HIS A 31 -18.47 18.78 19.59
C HIS A 31 -17.70 19.53 18.49
N ASN A 32 -16.91 18.82 17.67
CA ASN A 32 -15.99 19.42 16.70
C ASN A 32 -16.23 18.92 15.26
N GLN A 33 -17.43 18.50 14.90
CA GLN A 33 -17.72 17.95 13.55
C GLN A 33 -17.32 18.88 12.39
N GLN A 34 -17.34 20.20 12.62
CA GLN A 34 -16.92 21.19 11.63
C GLN A 34 -15.46 21.02 11.19
N CYS A 35 -14.57 20.53 12.06
CA CYS A 35 -13.16 20.38 11.71
C CYS A 35 -12.92 19.37 10.58
N ILE A 36 -13.85 18.41 10.37
CA ILE A 36 -13.79 17.49 9.22
C ILE A 36 -13.96 18.25 7.91
N ALA A 37 -14.94 19.15 7.84
CA ALA A 37 -15.19 19.95 6.63
C ALA A 37 -14.01 20.88 6.34
N ASP A 38 -13.44 21.50 7.37
CA ASP A 38 -12.27 22.38 7.26
C ASP A 38 -11.03 21.59 6.78
N ALA A 39 -10.80 20.40 7.33
CA ALA A 39 -9.73 19.50 6.90
C ALA A 39 -9.91 19.06 5.44
N HIS A 40 -11.12 18.69 5.02
CA HIS A 40 -11.39 18.35 3.61
C HIS A 40 -11.18 19.55 2.68
N ALA A 41 -11.53 20.76 3.10
CA ALA A 41 -11.30 21.96 2.30
C ALA A 41 -9.79 22.25 2.13
N ALA A 42 -9.02 22.17 3.22
CA ALA A 42 -7.57 22.38 3.17
C ALA A 42 -6.85 21.27 2.37
N ALA A 43 -7.21 20.00 2.59
CA ALA A 43 -6.70 18.87 1.82
C ALA A 43 -6.99 19.02 0.33
N TRP A 44 -8.19 19.49 -0.04
CA TRP A 44 -8.55 19.73 -1.43
C TRP A 44 -7.69 20.84 -2.06
N GLN A 45 -7.53 21.98 -1.38
CA GLN A 45 -6.68 23.08 -1.86
C GLN A 45 -5.24 22.63 -2.11
N ARG A 46 -4.71 21.74 -1.25
CA ARG A 46 -3.40 21.14 -1.44
C ARG A 46 -3.37 20.17 -2.62
N PHE A 47 -4.34 19.26 -2.70
CA PHE A 47 -4.42 18.22 -3.73
C PHE A 47 -4.31 18.77 -5.15
N GLN A 48 -4.91 19.94 -5.39
CA GLN A 48 -4.89 20.64 -6.69
C GLN A 48 -3.50 21.09 -7.16
N GLN A 49 -2.46 20.94 -6.34
CA GLN A 49 -1.08 21.32 -6.66
C GLN A 49 -0.12 20.12 -6.77
N ILE A 50 -0.53 18.94 -6.28
CA ILE A 50 0.36 17.77 -6.15
C ILE A 50 0.87 17.26 -7.49
N LEU A 51 -0.02 17.02 -8.46
CA LEU A 51 0.39 16.40 -9.74
C LEU A 51 1.39 17.27 -10.52
N PRO A 52 1.19 18.60 -10.68
CA PRO A 52 2.17 19.48 -11.33
C PRO A 52 3.53 19.49 -10.64
N GLU A 53 3.55 19.50 -9.30
CA GLU A 53 4.81 19.44 -8.53
C GLU A 53 5.57 18.15 -8.83
N LEU A 54 4.91 16.98 -8.75
CA LEU A 54 5.54 15.70 -9.05
C LEU A 54 6.00 15.61 -10.51
N VAL A 55 5.20 16.11 -11.45
CA VAL A 55 5.57 16.15 -12.88
C VAL A 55 6.80 17.04 -13.10
N SER A 56 6.95 18.14 -12.35
CA SER A 56 8.10 19.03 -12.48
C SER A 56 9.43 18.40 -12.06
N GLU A 57 9.38 17.35 -11.25
CA GLU A 57 10.56 16.61 -10.77
C GLU A 57 10.63 15.17 -11.32
N LEU A 58 9.81 14.84 -12.34
CA LEU A 58 9.60 13.47 -12.81
C LEU A 58 10.90 12.78 -13.23
N ASP A 59 11.81 13.47 -13.93
CA ASP A 59 13.07 12.87 -14.39
C ASP A 59 13.93 12.38 -13.22
N LEU A 60 13.97 13.12 -12.12
CA LEU A 60 14.66 12.73 -10.90
C LEU A 60 13.90 11.63 -10.16
N LEU A 61 12.56 11.68 -10.13
CA LEU A 61 11.72 10.66 -9.51
C LEU A 61 11.78 9.31 -10.24
N GLN A 62 12.02 9.31 -11.55
CA GLN A 62 12.22 8.10 -12.36
C GLN A 62 13.66 7.60 -12.35
N SER A 63 14.60 8.37 -11.79
CA SER A 63 16.00 7.98 -11.71
C SER A 63 16.23 6.95 -10.59
N PRO A 64 16.97 5.86 -10.85
CA PRO A 64 17.28 4.88 -9.81
C PRO A 64 18.10 5.47 -8.67
N ILE A 65 17.72 5.14 -7.43
CA ILE A 65 18.53 5.47 -6.26
C ILE A 65 19.72 4.53 -6.22
N ARG A 66 20.93 5.08 -6.23
CA ARG A 66 22.17 4.30 -6.26
C ARG A 66 22.80 4.24 -4.88
N LEU A 67 23.37 3.08 -4.55
CA LEU A 67 24.16 2.89 -3.35
C LEU A 67 25.27 3.95 -3.25
N GLY A 68 25.41 4.55 -2.06
CA GLY A 68 26.40 5.61 -1.79
C GLY A 68 25.93 7.03 -2.13
N VAL A 69 24.76 7.20 -2.77
CA VAL A 69 24.15 8.53 -2.94
C VAL A 69 23.38 8.88 -1.66
N THR A 70 23.87 9.90 -0.95
CA THR A 70 23.24 10.41 0.28
C THR A 70 22.53 11.75 0.08
N GLU A 71 22.85 12.46 -1.00
CA GLU A 71 22.26 13.76 -1.30
C GLU A 71 20.98 13.60 -2.13
N ASN A 72 19.88 14.11 -1.58
CA ASN A 72 18.60 14.21 -2.25
C ASN A 72 18.53 15.53 -3.04
N GLN A 73 18.35 15.44 -4.36
CA GLN A 73 18.26 16.60 -5.26
C GLN A 73 16.82 17.12 -5.43
N LEU A 74 15.83 16.41 -4.89
CA LEU A 74 14.43 16.79 -4.97
C LEU A 74 14.15 17.95 -4.00
N THR A 75 13.25 18.83 -4.41
CA THR A 75 12.88 20.07 -3.73
C THR A 75 11.46 20.02 -3.18
N GLY A 76 10.54 19.33 -3.86
CA GLY A 76 9.18 19.13 -3.41
C GLY A 76 9.12 18.17 -2.23
N LEU A 77 8.33 18.50 -1.21
CA LEU A 77 8.23 17.70 0.02
C LEU A 77 7.76 16.25 -0.25
N ILE A 78 6.79 16.07 -1.15
CA ILE A 78 6.29 14.73 -1.51
C ILE A 78 7.40 13.94 -2.22
N ALA A 79 8.10 14.57 -3.16
CA ALA A 79 9.20 13.96 -3.89
C ALA A 79 10.35 13.57 -2.95
N GLN A 80 10.70 14.43 -1.99
CA GLN A 80 11.68 14.12 -0.96
C GLN A 80 11.27 12.91 -0.12
N ASN A 81 10.00 12.85 0.31
CA ASN A 81 9.47 11.71 1.06
C ASN A 81 9.52 10.40 0.26
N MET A 82 9.20 10.45 -1.03
CA MET A 82 9.33 9.29 -1.93
C MET A 82 10.78 8.79 -1.98
N TRP A 83 11.75 9.69 -2.16
CA TRP A 83 13.16 9.33 -2.19
C TRP A 83 13.64 8.74 -0.87
N HIS A 84 13.27 9.35 0.27
CA HIS A 84 13.63 8.86 1.60
C HIS A 84 13.02 7.49 1.90
N ALA A 85 11.79 7.22 1.45
CA ALA A 85 11.17 5.92 1.61
C ALA A 85 11.89 4.83 0.80
N CYS A 86 12.41 5.16 -0.39
CA CYS A 86 13.08 4.20 -1.26
C CYS A 86 14.59 4.02 -0.95
N GLN A 87 15.23 5.01 -0.32
CA GLN A 87 16.67 5.01 -0.07
C GLN A 87 17.20 3.79 0.71
N PRO A 88 16.52 3.25 1.74
CA PRO A 88 16.96 2.03 2.43
C PRO A 88 17.11 0.80 1.52
N PHE A 89 16.50 0.83 0.33
CA PHE A 89 16.50 -0.30 -0.61
C PHE A 89 17.47 -0.11 -1.80
N CYS A 90 18.36 0.88 -1.74
CA CYS A 90 19.26 1.27 -2.85
C CYS A 90 20.33 0.22 -3.25
N GLU A 91 20.49 -0.87 -2.49
CA GLU A 91 21.27 -2.04 -2.92
C GLU A 91 20.56 -2.84 -4.02
N GLN A 92 19.24 -2.70 -4.11
CA GLN A 92 18.41 -3.25 -5.17
C GLN A 92 18.01 -2.13 -6.14
N PHE A 93 17.49 -2.51 -7.31
CA PHE A 93 16.91 -1.53 -8.22
C PHE A 93 15.61 -0.98 -7.63
N ILE A 94 15.58 0.32 -7.38
CA ILE A 94 14.38 1.07 -6.97
C ILE A 94 14.50 2.52 -7.45
N THR A 95 13.36 3.11 -7.78
CA THR A 95 13.21 4.55 -8.08
C THR A 95 12.27 5.15 -7.04
N PRO A 96 12.32 6.47 -6.78
CA PRO A 96 11.31 7.13 -5.95
C PRO A 96 9.85 6.84 -6.36
N MET A 97 9.59 6.52 -7.63
CA MET A 97 8.24 6.17 -8.11
C MET A 97 7.62 4.99 -7.35
N ALA A 98 8.41 4.12 -6.73
CA ALA A 98 7.93 2.99 -5.91
C ALA A 98 7.25 3.41 -4.59
N ALA A 99 7.25 4.70 -4.24
CA ALA A 99 6.60 5.22 -3.03
C ALA A 99 5.56 6.32 -3.32
N VAL A 100 5.22 6.55 -4.58
CA VAL A 100 4.42 7.72 -5.00
C VAL A 100 3.04 7.74 -4.33
N ALA A 101 2.36 6.59 -4.30
CA ALA A 101 0.99 6.53 -3.86
C ALA A 101 0.91 6.67 -2.34
N GLY A 102 1.80 5.98 -1.62
CA GLY A 102 1.98 6.12 -0.19
C GLY A 102 2.39 7.55 0.23
N ALA A 103 3.36 8.17 -0.45
CA ALA A 103 3.82 9.52 -0.11
C ALA A 103 2.74 10.60 -0.32
N VAL A 104 1.91 10.46 -1.36
CA VAL A 104 0.77 11.36 -1.56
C VAL A 104 -0.29 11.16 -0.47
N ALA A 105 -0.55 9.91 -0.07
CA ALA A 105 -1.49 9.61 1.01
C ALA A 105 -1.02 10.20 2.35
N ASP A 106 0.25 10.00 2.70
CA ASP A 106 0.88 10.59 3.89
C ASP A 106 0.76 12.13 3.87
N HIS A 107 1.08 12.77 2.74
CA HIS A 107 1.05 14.23 2.63
C HIS A 107 -0.36 14.81 2.80
N ILE A 108 -1.38 14.17 2.22
CA ILE A 108 -2.77 14.62 2.38
C ILE A 108 -3.28 14.36 3.81
N LEU A 109 -2.83 13.29 4.47
CA LEU A 109 -3.22 12.97 5.83
C LEU A 109 -2.82 14.06 6.84
N GLU A 110 -1.72 14.79 6.60
CA GLU A 110 -1.26 15.87 7.50
C GLU A 110 -2.33 16.93 7.75
N TYR A 111 -3.22 17.19 6.78
CA TYR A 111 -4.31 18.17 6.91
C TYR A 111 -5.42 17.72 7.86
N TYR A 112 -5.42 16.45 8.27
CA TYR A 112 -6.36 15.90 9.23
C TYR A 112 -5.77 15.80 10.65
N LYS A 113 -4.49 16.12 10.84
CA LYS A 113 -3.85 16.11 12.17
C LYS A 113 -4.08 17.44 12.91
N ILE A 114 -5.35 17.80 13.04
CA ILE A 114 -5.80 19.04 13.69
C ILE A 114 -6.65 18.74 14.92
N PRO A 115 -6.75 19.69 15.89
CA PRO A 115 -7.60 19.51 17.06
C PRO A 115 -9.05 19.14 16.69
N GLY A 116 -9.61 18.19 17.43
CA GLY A 116 -10.98 17.71 17.21
C GLY A 116 -11.08 16.48 16.29
N ILE A 117 -10.10 16.22 15.42
CA ILE A 117 -10.06 14.96 14.65
C ILE A 117 -9.59 13.83 15.56
N LEU A 118 -10.38 12.76 15.65
CA LEU A 118 -10.08 11.57 16.43
C LEU A 118 -9.33 10.53 15.61
N LYS A 119 -9.79 10.27 14.39
CA LYS A 119 -9.12 9.40 13.42
C LYS A 119 -9.34 9.89 12.00
N ALA A 120 -8.38 9.66 11.12
CA ALA A 120 -8.49 9.95 9.70
C ALA A 120 -7.69 8.94 8.88
N TRP A 121 -8.07 8.79 7.62
CA TRP A 121 -7.39 7.92 6.68
C TRP A 121 -7.44 8.46 5.27
N VAL A 122 -6.38 8.19 4.53
CA VAL A 122 -6.24 8.51 3.11
C VAL A 122 -5.78 7.24 2.42
N ASN A 123 -6.61 6.69 1.55
CA ASN A 123 -6.26 5.56 0.69
C ASN A 123 -6.02 6.08 -0.73
N ASN A 124 -4.92 5.68 -1.36
CA ASN A 124 -4.55 5.96 -2.73
C ASN A 124 -4.36 4.64 -3.49
N GLY A 125 -5.47 3.95 -3.78
CA GLY A 125 -5.44 2.62 -4.36
C GLY A 125 -4.99 1.55 -3.35
N GLY A 126 -3.82 0.94 -3.58
CA GLY A 126 -3.29 -0.11 -2.70
C GLY A 126 -2.72 0.39 -1.37
N ASP A 127 -2.52 1.71 -1.26
CA ASP A 127 -1.66 2.32 -0.25
C ASP A 127 -2.45 3.30 0.60
N ALA A 128 -2.32 3.19 1.92
CA ALA A 128 -3.13 3.94 2.87
C ALA A 128 -2.30 4.47 4.03
N ALA A 129 -2.47 5.76 4.29
CA ALA A 129 -1.97 6.44 5.47
C ALA A 129 -3.13 6.67 6.45
N PHE A 130 -2.87 6.58 7.76
CA PHE A 130 -3.91 6.88 8.76
C PHE A 130 -3.37 7.52 10.03
N TYR A 131 -4.25 8.28 10.68
CA TYR A 131 -4.02 8.99 11.93
C TYR A 131 -5.00 8.49 12.98
N LEU A 132 -4.49 8.18 14.18
CA LEU A 132 -5.27 7.70 15.31
C LEU A 132 -4.86 8.45 16.59
N THR A 133 -5.82 9.08 17.24
CA THR A 133 -5.66 9.62 18.60
C THR A 133 -5.81 8.53 19.66
N ARG A 134 -5.35 8.79 20.89
CA ARG A 134 -5.42 7.83 22.01
C ARG A 134 -6.82 7.23 22.17
N GLY A 135 -6.89 5.91 22.26
CA GLY A 135 -8.14 5.17 22.43
C GLY A 135 -8.89 4.87 21.12
N GLN A 136 -8.45 5.44 19.99
CA GLN A 136 -8.99 5.08 18.68
C GLN A 136 -8.32 3.82 18.14
N THR A 137 -9.10 3.08 17.35
CA THR A 137 -8.67 1.91 16.61
C THR A 137 -9.16 1.99 15.17
N LEU A 138 -8.49 1.22 14.33
CA LEU A 138 -8.75 1.11 12.91
C LEU A 138 -8.79 -0.36 12.51
N PRO A 139 -9.96 -0.90 12.12
CA PRO A 139 -10.02 -2.22 11.52
C PRO A 139 -9.49 -2.14 10.07
N VAL A 140 -8.56 -3.03 9.75
CA VAL A 140 -8.00 -3.19 8.41
C VAL A 140 -8.39 -4.57 7.92
N GLY A 141 -9.10 -4.59 6.78
CA GLY A 141 -9.40 -5.81 6.05
C GLY A 141 -8.20 -6.21 5.20
N LEU A 142 -7.80 -7.47 5.28
CA LEU A 142 -6.72 -8.03 4.47
C LEU A 142 -7.33 -9.06 3.53
N CYS A 143 -7.02 -8.92 2.24
CA CYS A 143 -7.42 -9.87 1.22
C CYS A 143 -6.18 -10.42 0.52
N SER A 144 -6.02 -11.74 0.59
CA SER A 144 -4.99 -12.50 -0.10
C SER A 144 -5.09 -12.30 -1.62
N ASN A 145 -6.29 -12.21 -2.18
CA ASN A 145 -6.51 -12.04 -3.62
C ASN A 145 -7.17 -10.71 -4.00
N ALA A 146 -6.44 -9.61 -3.77
CA ALA A 146 -6.94 -8.25 -4.01
C ALA A 146 -7.47 -8.02 -5.44
N TYR A 147 -6.85 -8.63 -6.47
CA TYR A 147 -7.30 -8.48 -7.87
C TYR A 147 -8.60 -9.22 -8.17
N GLN A 148 -8.75 -10.48 -7.72
CA GLN A 148 -10.04 -11.18 -7.87
C GLN A 148 -11.13 -10.50 -7.06
N THR A 149 -10.80 -10.01 -5.88
CA THR A 149 -11.72 -9.23 -5.04
C THR A 149 -12.19 -7.95 -5.72
N TYR A 150 -11.30 -7.16 -6.32
CA TYR A 150 -11.70 -5.97 -7.09
C TYR A 150 -12.69 -6.33 -8.21
N ASN A 151 -12.41 -7.39 -8.97
CA ASN A 151 -13.31 -7.86 -10.01
C ASN A 151 -14.63 -8.42 -9.47
N GLN A 152 -14.66 -8.99 -8.26
CA GLN A 152 -15.89 -9.46 -7.60
C GLN A 152 -16.75 -8.31 -7.06
N ILE A 153 -16.13 -7.25 -6.51
CA ILE A 153 -16.81 -6.04 -6.03
C ILE A 153 -17.55 -5.35 -7.19
N GLN A 154 -16.92 -5.24 -8.36
CA GLN A 154 -17.53 -4.67 -9.55
C GLN A 154 -18.77 -5.45 -10.03
N ASN A 155 -18.94 -6.70 -9.58
CA ASN A 155 -20.06 -7.58 -9.92
C ASN A 155 -21.04 -7.78 -8.74
N ASP A 156 -21.06 -6.88 -7.74
CA ASP A 156 -21.94 -6.96 -6.55
C ASP A 156 -21.84 -8.28 -5.77
N HIS A 157 -20.70 -8.96 -5.86
CA HIS A 157 -20.46 -10.20 -5.11
C HIS A 157 -19.84 -9.91 -3.74
N PHE A 158 -20.22 -10.72 -2.75
CA PHE A 158 -19.68 -10.67 -1.40
C PHE A 158 -18.17 -10.91 -1.42
N VAL A 159 -17.42 -10.01 -0.79
CA VAL A 159 -15.99 -10.16 -0.57
C VAL A 159 -15.77 -10.77 0.82
N GLU A 160 -15.25 -11.99 0.85
CA GLU A 160 -14.76 -12.59 2.08
C GLU A 160 -13.37 -12.03 2.38
N LEU A 161 -13.18 -11.41 3.55
CA LEU A 161 -11.87 -10.95 4.01
C LEU A 161 -11.12 -12.14 4.59
N ASP A 162 -9.90 -12.38 4.11
CA ASP A 162 -9.05 -13.49 4.58
C ASP A 162 -8.54 -13.27 6.01
N ALA A 163 -8.34 -12.02 6.40
CA ALA A 163 -8.01 -11.64 7.76
C ALA A 163 -8.50 -10.22 8.10
N ARG A 164 -8.61 -9.96 9.40
CA ARG A 164 -8.82 -8.61 9.95
C ARG A 164 -7.73 -8.33 10.96
N LEU A 165 -7.05 -7.20 10.79
CA LEU A 165 -6.16 -6.64 11.80
C LEU A 165 -6.85 -5.43 12.42
N THR A 166 -6.70 -5.25 13.74
CA THR A 166 -7.11 -4.00 14.38
C THR A 166 -5.85 -3.26 14.81
N ILE A 167 -5.64 -2.07 14.25
CA ILE A 167 -4.52 -1.20 14.60
C ILE A 167 -5.01 -0.18 15.62
N SER A 168 -4.32 -0.08 16.74
CA SER A 168 -4.58 0.89 17.79
C SER A 168 -3.66 2.10 17.67
N ALA A 169 -4.05 3.22 18.29
CA ALA A 169 -3.20 4.40 18.38
C ALA A 169 -1.85 4.16 19.09
N THR A 170 -1.73 3.10 19.88
CA THR A 170 -0.47 2.74 20.55
C THR A 170 0.47 1.90 19.69
N ASP A 171 -0.03 1.31 18.60
CA ASP A 171 0.80 0.59 17.66
C ASP A 171 1.65 1.56 16.83
N PRO A 172 2.86 1.17 16.40
CA PRO A 172 3.73 2.05 15.61
C PRO A 172 3.35 2.11 14.11
N VAL A 173 2.36 1.32 13.67
CA VAL A 173 1.93 1.28 12.27
C VAL A 173 1.09 2.51 11.93
N ARG A 174 1.45 3.25 10.88
CA ARG A 174 0.63 4.36 10.33
C ARG A 174 0.47 4.31 8.82
N GLY A 175 1.08 3.33 8.16
CA GLY A 175 0.92 3.10 6.75
C GLY A 175 0.79 1.62 6.40
N ILE A 176 0.00 1.37 5.37
CA ILE A 176 -0.21 0.05 4.77
C ILE A 176 -0.12 0.21 3.27
N ALA A 177 0.53 -0.73 2.59
CA ALA A 177 0.64 -0.71 1.14
C ALA A 177 0.54 -2.11 0.58
N THR A 178 0.06 -2.23 -0.66
CA THR A 178 -0.11 -3.52 -1.33
C THR A 178 0.47 -3.49 -2.75
N SER A 179 1.43 -4.38 -3.01
CA SER A 179 2.06 -4.53 -4.33
C SER A 179 1.88 -5.95 -4.88
N GLY A 180 1.86 -6.11 -6.20
CA GLY A 180 1.67 -7.42 -6.84
C GLY A 180 1.62 -7.30 -8.36
N TRP A 181 1.85 -8.40 -9.08
CA TRP A 181 1.96 -8.36 -10.55
C TRP A 181 0.64 -8.04 -11.26
N GLN A 182 -0.49 -8.28 -10.60
CA GLN A 182 -1.84 -7.94 -11.09
C GLN A 182 -2.31 -6.54 -10.66
N GLY A 183 -1.47 -5.80 -9.93
CA GLY A 183 -1.78 -4.47 -9.43
C GLY A 183 -1.70 -3.38 -10.50
N ARG A 184 -1.93 -2.14 -10.08
CA ARG A 184 -1.83 -0.94 -10.96
C ARG A 184 -0.38 -0.61 -11.33
N SER A 185 0.59 -1.08 -10.53
CA SER A 185 2.03 -0.88 -10.72
C SER A 185 2.68 -2.15 -11.25
N PHE A 186 3.69 -2.00 -12.10
CA PHE A 186 4.43 -3.15 -12.62
C PHE A 186 5.26 -3.83 -11.53
N SER A 187 5.27 -5.16 -11.55
CA SER A 187 6.11 -5.99 -10.68
C SER A 187 7.05 -6.85 -11.51
N MET A 188 8.27 -7.05 -11.01
CA MET A 188 9.23 -8.02 -11.56
C MET A 188 9.04 -9.43 -10.98
N GLY A 189 8.30 -9.53 -9.86
CA GLY A 189 7.99 -10.77 -9.17
C GLY A 189 6.70 -11.43 -9.67
N ILE A 190 6.25 -12.46 -8.96
CA ILE A 190 5.04 -13.25 -9.26
C ILE A 190 4.03 -13.26 -8.10
N ALA A 191 4.25 -12.47 -7.05
CA ALA A 191 3.26 -12.34 -5.98
C ALA A 191 1.98 -11.72 -6.51
N ASP A 192 0.84 -12.38 -6.26
CA ASP A 192 -0.48 -11.80 -6.55
C ASP A 192 -0.70 -10.57 -5.67
N SER A 193 -0.28 -10.65 -4.41
CA SER A 193 -0.26 -9.53 -3.49
C SER A 193 0.81 -9.68 -2.41
N VAL A 194 1.34 -8.55 -1.99
CA VAL A 194 2.18 -8.37 -0.81
C VAL A 194 1.69 -7.13 -0.09
N THR A 195 1.14 -7.31 1.10
CA THR A 195 0.67 -6.21 1.94
C THR A 195 1.65 -5.97 3.08
N VAL A 196 2.17 -4.76 3.18
CA VAL A 196 3.18 -4.35 4.17
C VAL A 196 2.59 -3.35 5.16
N LEU A 197 2.99 -3.46 6.43
CA LEU A 197 2.67 -2.53 7.50
C LEU A 197 3.94 -1.81 7.94
N ALA A 198 3.96 -0.49 7.86
CA ALA A 198 5.13 0.33 8.19
C ALA A 198 4.76 1.58 9.01
N SER A 199 5.79 2.38 9.34
CA SER A 199 5.66 3.62 10.12
C SER A 199 4.93 4.75 9.39
N ASN A 200 4.83 4.69 8.06
CA ASN A 200 4.05 5.57 7.19
C ASN A 200 3.76 4.86 5.85
N ALA A 201 2.89 5.44 5.01
CA ALA A 201 2.43 4.77 3.80
C ALA A 201 3.52 4.74 2.72
N ALA A 202 4.34 5.79 2.59
CA ALA A 202 5.47 5.81 1.65
C ALA A 202 6.47 4.67 1.89
N ALA A 203 6.85 4.43 3.15
CA ALA A 203 7.74 3.34 3.53
C ALA A 203 7.10 1.97 3.30
N ALA A 204 5.79 1.84 3.57
CA ALA A 204 5.06 0.60 3.27
C ALA A 204 5.07 0.32 1.76
N ASP A 205 4.83 1.33 0.92
CA ASP A 205 4.74 1.24 -0.55
C ASP A 205 6.06 0.77 -1.18
N ALA A 206 7.16 1.43 -0.81
CA ALA A 206 8.50 1.04 -1.24
C ALA A 206 8.85 -0.41 -0.80
N ALA A 207 8.57 -0.74 0.47
CA ALA A 207 8.85 -2.07 1.00
C ALA A 207 7.98 -3.16 0.35
N ALA A 208 6.69 -2.89 0.10
CA ALA A 208 5.79 -3.80 -0.58
C ALA A 208 6.29 -4.11 -1.99
N THR A 209 6.76 -3.09 -2.72
CA THR A 209 7.38 -3.25 -4.05
C THR A 209 8.62 -4.15 -3.99
N ILE A 210 9.53 -3.92 -3.04
CA ILE A 210 10.75 -4.72 -2.86
C ILE A 210 10.43 -6.18 -2.53
N ILE A 211 9.52 -6.41 -1.58
CA ILE A 211 9.16 -7.77 -1.16
C ILE A 211 8.39 -8.49 -2.28
N ALA A 212 7.48 -7.82 -2.98
CA ALA A 212 6.76 -8.39 -4.12
C ALA A 212 7.72 -8.82 -5.24
N ASN A 213 8.71 -7.98 -5.57
CA ASN A 213 9.73 -8.31 -6.55
C ASN A 213 10.61 -9.50 -6.14
N ALA A 214 10.80 -9.71 -4.82
CA ALA A 214 11.55 -10.85 -4.29
C ALA A 214 10.77 -12.18 -4.29
N VAL A 215 9.43 -12.14 -4.32
CA VAL A 215 8.60 -13.34 -4.57
C VAL A 215 8.73 -13.70 -6.05
N ASN A 216 9.78 -14.46 -6.38
CA ASN A 216 10.14 -14.69 -7.78
C ASN A 216 10.86 -16.02 -8.01
N LEU A 217 10.72 -16.56 -9.23
CA LEU A 217 11.42 -17.77 -9.68
C LEU A 217 11.59 -17.75 -11.20
N GLN A 218 12.54 -18.57 -11.66
CA GLN A 218 12.74 -18.83 -13.09
C GLN A 218 11.85 -20.00 -13.49
N ASP A 219 10.96 -19.76 -14.44
CA ASP A 219 10.07 -20.74 -15.08
C ASP A 219 9.69 -20.15 -16.44
N ASP A 220 9.97 -20.90 -17.51
CA ASP A 220 9.79 -20.44 -18.90
C ASP A 220 8.32 -20.18 -19.25
N ARG A 221 7.39 -20.72 -18.46
CA ARG A 221 5.95 -20.50 -18.63
C ARG A 221 5.49 -19.13 -18.09
N ILE A 222 6.31 -18.45 -17.27
CA ILE A 222 6.02 -17.09 -16.78
C ILE A 222 6.37 -16.09 -17.89
N GLU A 223 5.38 -15.38 -18.40
CA GLU A 223 5.60 -14.39 -19.45
C GLU A 223 6.06 -13.06 -18.84
N ARG A 224 7.13 -12.51 -19.40
CA ARG A 224 7.66 -11.20 -19.01
C ARG A 224 7.92 -10.34 -20.24
N LYS A 225 7.77 -9.03 -20.09
CA LYS A 225 8.05 -8.02 -21.13
C LYS A 225 8.91 -6.91 -20.54
N ARG A 226 9.62 -6.14 -21.37
CA ARG A 226 10.27 -4.92 -20.88
C ARG A 226 9.17 -3.94 -20.46
N ALA A 227 9.38 -3.23 -19.36
CA ALA A 227 8.41 -2.26 -18.89
C ALA A 227 8.10 -1.17 -19.93
N CYS A 228 9.13 -0.72 -20.67
CA CYS A 228 8.99 0.23 -21.77
C CYS A 228 8.16 -0.28 -22.96
N ASP A 229 8.05 -1.61 -23.16
CA ASP A 229 7.22 -2.18 -24.23
C ASP A 229 5.73 -2.24 -23.83
N VAL A 230 5.43 -2.09 -22.52
CA VAL A 230 4.06 -2.12 -21.97
C VAL A 230 3.55 -0.72 -21.66
N LYS A 231 4.41 0.16 -21.15
CA LYS A 231 4.09 1.57 -20.86
C LYS A 231 5.27 2.46 -21.22
N ASP A 232 5.02 3.40 -22.12
CA ASP A 232 5.98 4.43 -22.49
C ASP A 232 6.46 5.21 -21.26
N ASN A 233 7.76 5.54 -21.23
CA ASN A 233 8.40 6.28 -20.14
C ASN A 233 8.23 5.63 -18.76
N SER A 234 8.17 4.29 -18.69
CA SER A 234 8.26 3.59 -17.42
C SER A 234 9.63 3.83 -16.77
N ASP A 235 9.63 4.15 -15.49
CA ASP A 235 10.81 4.28 -14.64
C ASP A 235 11.62 2.97 -14.53
N LEU A 236 10.98 1.84 -14.80
CA LEU A 236 11.62 0.53 -14.86
C LEU A 236 12.38 0.30 -16.18
N GLY A 237 12.12 1.08 -17.23
CA GLY A 237 12.79 0.99 -18.54
C GLY A 237 12.82 -0.43 -19.11
N ASP A 238 14.03 -0.98 -19.28
CA ASP A 238 14.27 -2.30 -19.89
C ASP A 238 14.06 -3.48 -18.94
N LYS A 239 13.74 -3.23 -17.68
CA LYS A 239 13.49 -4.29 -16.71
C LYS A 239 12.32 -5.15 -17.15
N LEU A 240 12.49 -6.46 -16.99
CA LEU A 240 11.45 -7.43 -17.28
C LEU A 240 10.41 -7.44 -16.17
N ILE A 241 9.18 -7.10 -16.53
CA ILE A 241 8.00 -7.12 -15.66
C ILE A 241 7.13 -8.32 -16.01
N THR A 242 6.48 -8.89 -15.00
CA THR A 242 5.59 -10.04 -15.16
C THR A 242 4.28 -9.59 -15.78
N VAL A 243 3.90 -10.21 -16.91
CA VAL A 243 2.63 -9.93 -17.61
C VAL A 243 1.66 -11.11 -17.55
N HIS A 244 2.17 -12.33 -17.33
CA HIS A 244 1.35 -13.51 -17.10
C HIS A 244 2.07 -14.51 -16.19
N VAL A 245 1.35 -15.02 -15.20
CA VAL A 245 1.78 -16.15 -14.37
C VAL A 245 0.79 -17.30 -14.61
N PRO A 246 1.24 -18.44 -15.17
CA PRO A 246 0.40 -19.61 -15.35
C PRO A 246 0.19 -20.31 -14.01
N GLN A 247 -0.78 -21.24 -13.93
CA GLN A 247 -0.94 -22.06 -12.72
C GLN A 247 0.34 -22.85 -12.42
N LEU A 248 1.07 -22.44 -11.38
CA LEU A 248 2.26 -23.12 -10.89
C LEU A 248 1.94 -24.26 -9.90
N GLU A 249 2.85 -25.22 -9.82
CA GLU A 249 2.82 -26.30 -8.83
C GLU A 249 3.21 -25.76 -7.43
N TYR A 250 2.61 -26.35 -6.38
CA TYR A 250 2.85 -25.93 -4.99
C TYR A 250 4.33 -25.78 -4.59
N PRO A 251 5.26 -26.68 -4.97
CA PRO A 251 6.67 -26.52 -4.62
C PRO A 251 7.31 -25.24 -5.18
N LEU A 252 6.94 -24.82 -6.40
CA LEU A 252 7.44 -23.59 -7.02
C LEU A 252 6.88 -22.36 -6.31
N ILE A 253 5.58 -22.36 -6.02
CA ILE A 253 4.92 -21.29 -5.25
C ILE A 253 5.58 -21.14 -3.88
N LYS A 254 5.79 -22.26 -3.18
CA LYS A 254 6.46 -22.28 -1.88
C LYS A 254 7.87 -21.68 -1.97
N GLN A 255 8.65 -22.06 -2.98
CA GLN A 255 9.99 -21.52 -3.19
C GLN A 255 9.99 -20.01 -3.44
N ALA A 256 9.06 -19.49 -4.25
CA ALA A 256 8.91 -18.06 -4.49
C ALA A 256 8.56 -17.30 -3.20
N LEU A 257 7.57 -17.78 -2.46
CA LEU A 257 7.14 -17.19 -1.20
C LEU A 257 8.25 -17.21 -0.14
N GLU A 258 9.07 -18.26 -0.07
CA GLU A 258 10.22 -18.33 0.84
C GLU A 258 11.28 -17.27 0.53
N LYS A 259 11.48 -16.88 -0.74
CA LYS A 259 12.39 -15.79 -1.09
C LYS A 259 11.85 -14.44 -0.64
N GLY A 260 10.57 -14.16 -0.92
CA GLY A 260 9.92 -12.93 -0.42
C GLY A 260 9.92 -12.85 1.10
N LEU A 261 9.67 -13.98 1.77
CA LEU A 261 9.67 -14.06 3.24
C LEU A 261 11.04 -13.74 3.85
N LYS A 262 12.13 -14.21 3.22
CA LYS A 262 13.49 -13.88 3.64
C LYS A 262 13.76 -12.38 3.56
N VAL A 263 13.35 -11.74 2.46
CA VAL A 263 13.48 -10.28 2.33
C VAL A 263 12.65 -9.57 3.39
N ALA A 264 11.38 -9.95 3.57
CA ALA A 264 10.53 -9.36 4.60
C ALA A 264 11.17 -9.48 6.01
N GLN A 265 11.78 -10.63 6.33
CA GLN A 265 12.45 -10.81 7.62
C GLN A 265 13.67 -9.88 7.79
N LEU A 266 14.46 -9.66 6.74
CA LEU A 266 15.56 -8.70 6.77
C LEU A 266 15.02 -7.28 7.02
N LEU A 267 14.00 -6.85 6.27
CA LEU A 267 13.41 -5.53 6.44
C LEU A 267 12.80 -5.33 7.83
N GLN A 268 12.23 -6.38 8.44
CA GLN A 268 11.73 -6.32 9.81
C GLN A 268 12.86 -6.20 10.83
N ASN A 269 13.96 -6.94 10.63
CA ASN A 269 15.15 -6.86 11.49
C ASN A 269 15.80 -5.47 11.43
N ASP A 270 15.73 -4.82 10.27
CA ASP A 270 16.23 -3.45 10.05
C ASP A 270 15.21 -2.37 10.46
N HIS A 271 14.10 -2.76 11.09
CA HIS A 271 13.04 -1.87 11.56
C HIS A 271 12.36 -1.03 10.45
N LEU A 272 12.42 -1.48 9.20
CA LEU A 272 11.79 -0.83 8.05
C LEU A 272 10.30 -1.21 7.91
N ILE A 273 9.93 -2.41 8.37
CA ILE A 273 8.54 -2.87 8.39
C ILE A 273 8.19 -3.50 9.73
N TRP A 274 6.91 -3.46 10.07
CA TRP A 274 6.36 -4.10 11.26
C TRP A 274 5.73 -5.46 10.97
N GLY A 275 5.24 -5.65 9.76
CA GLY A 275 4.62 -6.89 9.34
C GLY A 275 4.37 -6.92 7.85
N CYS A 276 4.17 -8.13 7.34
CA CYS A 276 3.93 -8.36 5.93
C CYS A 276 3.09 -9.63 5.75
N ILE A 277 2.19 -9.61 4.77
CA ILE A 277 1.49 -10.78 4.24
C ILE A 277 1.86 -10.91 2.77
N LEU A 278 2.16 -12.13 2.32
CA LEU A 278 2.50 -12.45 0.95
C LEU A 278 1.51 -13.50 0.46
N ASN A 279 0.92 -13.30 -0.72
CA ASN A 279 0.07 -14.27 -1.39
C ASN A 279 0.57 -14.56 -2.81
N CYS A 280 0.54 -15.83 -3.19
CA CYS A 280 0.79 -16.29 -4.54
C CYS A 280 -0.06 -17.54 -4.78
N GLN A 281 -1.01 -17.47 -5.72
CA GLN A 281 -1.96 -18.52 -6.08
C GLN A 281 -2.60 -19.22 -4.86
N ASN A 282 -3.22 -18.42 -3.98
CA ASN A 282 -3.90 -18.84 -2.74
C ASN A 282 -2.98 -19.46 -1.67
N GLN A 283 -1.66 -19.35 -1.83
CA GLN A 283 -0.70 -19.74 -0.81
C GLN A 283 -0.20 -18.50 -0.08
N VAL A 284 -0.40 -18.48 1.23
CA VAL A 284 -0.09 -17.32 2.07
C VAL A 284 1.13 -17.59 2.96
N ARG A 285 1.96 -16.55 3.13
CA ARG A 285 2.96 -16.45 4.20
C ARG A 285 2.83 -15.11 4.89
N SER A 286 3.22 -15.03 6.15
CA SER A 286 3.22 -13.77 6.89
C SER A 286 4.33 -13.69 7.92
N ILE A 287 4.76 -12.47 8.21
CA ILE A 287 5.62 -12.13 9.36
C ILE A 287 5.04 -10.91 10.06
N PHE A 288 5.29 -10.83 11.35
CA PHE A 288 4.61 -9.87 12.20
C PHE A 288 5.40 -9.66 13.49
N SER A 289 5.65 -8.40 13.87
CA SER A 289 6.34 -8.08 15.12
C SER A 289 5.46 -8.48 16.31
N GLN A 290 6.04 -9.23 17.28
CA GLN A 290 5.30 -9.74 18.44
C GLN A 290 4.52 -8.67 19.22
N SER A 291 5.01 -7.41 19.21
CA SER A 291 4.37 -6.27 19.90
C SER A 291 2.99 -5.91 19.34
N ILE A 292 2.75 -6.08 18.03
CA ILE A 292 1.48 -5.71 17.36
C ILE A 292 0.36 -6.73 17.63
N PHE A 293 0.73 -7.93 18.08
CA PHE A 293 -0.19 -9.06 18.21
C PHE A 293 -0.60 -9.39 19.63
N SER A 294 -0.10 -8.65 20.63
CA SER A 294 -0.43 -8.91 22.03
C SER A 294 -1.92 -8.71 22.37
N ASN A 295 -2.69 -7.97 21.55
CA ASN A 295 -4.12 -7.71 21.78
C ASN A 295 -5.05 -8.06 20.60
N SER A 296 -4.54 -8.64 19.50
CA SER A 296 -5.21 -8.55 18.18
C SER A 296 -5.78 -9.86 17.64
N PHE A 297 -5.61 -10.98 18.34
CA PHE A 297 -6.21 -12.27 17.96
C PHE A 297 -7.08 -12.84 19.07
N THR A 298 -8.34 -12.43 19.15
CA THR A 298 -9.37 -13.29 19.78
C THR A 298 -9.73 -14.41 18.80
N ASN A 299 -8.80 -15.36 18.65
CA ASN A 299 -8.97 -16.75 18.24
C ASN A 299 -7.61 -17.25 17.71
N HIS A 300 -6.90 -18.04 18.51
CA HIS A 300 -5.88 -18.94 17.99
C HIS A 300 -6.54 -19.90 16.99
N ARG A 301 -6.53 -19.55 15.71
CA ARG A 301 -6.69 -20.50 14.61
C ARG A 301 -5.43 -20.40 13.77
N GLN A 302 -4.63 -21.47 13.80
CA GLN A 302 -3.49 -21.65 12.92
C GLN A 302 -3.90 -21.27 11.49
N ILE A 303 -3.05 -20.49 10.81
CA ILE A 303 -3.14 -20.12 9.39
C ILE A 303 -2.82 -21.35 8.51
N ASN A 304 -3.42 -22.50 8.84
CA ASN A 304 -3.26 -23.81 8.22
C ASN A 304 -4.63 -24.52 8.17
N ASN A 305 -5.66 -23.88 7.59
CA ASN A 305 -6.76 -24.53 6.85
C ASN A 305 -7.89 -23.52 6.54
N PRO A 306 -8.56 -23.63 5.38
CA PRO A 306 -9.62 -22.72 4.96
C PRO A 306 -10.94 -23.17 5.58
N LEU A 307 -11.61 -22.32 6.38
CA LEU A 307 -12.99 -22.57 6.76
C LEU A 307 -13.80 -21.27 6.87
N TYR A 308 -14.58 -21.05 5.81
CA TYR A 308 -15.86 -20.36 5.70
C TYR A 308 -16.59 -20.05 7.02
N ALA A 309 -17.08 -18.81 7.15
CA ALA A 309 -18.34 -18.50 7.83
C ALA A 309 -18.92 -17.16 7.33
N PRO A 310 -20.17 -17.13 6.82
CA PRO A 310 -20.76 -15.92 6.25
C PRO A 310 -21.26 -14.95 7.32
N GLY A 311 -21.16 -13.66 7.01
CA GLY A 311 -21.93 -12.61 7.65
C GLY A 311 -21.19 -11.83 8.74
N LYS A 312 -20.70 -10.64 8.37
CA LYS A 312 -20.76 -9.38 9.13
C LYS A 312 -20.07 -8.26 8.34
N THR A 313 -20.87 -7.44 7.67
CA THR A 313 -20.50 -6.13 7.14
C THR A 313 -20.44 -5.12 8.27
N SER A 314 -19.30 -4.47 8.46
CA SER A 314 -19.17 -3.25 9.27
C SER A 314 -18.25 -2.28 8.54
N PHE A 315 -18.88 -1.28 7.94
CA PHE A 315 -18.27 -0.13 7.27
C PHE A 315 -17.54 0.74 8.29
N ASP A 316 -16.22 0.56 8.34
CA ASP A 316 -15.20 1.47 8.92
C ASP A 316 -13.80 1.01 8.46
N LEU A 317 -13.75 0.26 7.34
CA LEU A 317 -12.58 -0.42 6.82
C LEU A 317 -11.84 0.53 5.90
N ILE A 318 -10.57 0.81 6.20
CA ILE A 318 -9.63 1.06 5.10
C ILE A 318 -9.53 -0.28 4.39
N ASN A 319 -10.13 -0.37 3.21
CA ASN A 319 -9.84 -1.47 2.31
C ASN A 319 -8.36 -1.34 1.94
N ALA A 320 -7.50 -2.20 2.48
CA ALA A 320 -6.21 -2.51 1.85
C ALA A 320 -6.47 -3.47 0.68
N THR A 321 -7.44 -3.10 -0.14
CA THR A 321 -7.95 -3.85 -1.28
C THR A 321 -8.33 -2.83 -2.33
N ILE A 322 -7.73 -3.01 -3.50
CA ILE A 322 -7.88 -2.26 -4.77
C ILE A 322 -9.31 -1.82 -5.05
#